data_AF-J2FUM8-F1
#
_entry.id   AF-J2FUM8-F1
#
_cell.length_a   1.000
_cell.length_b   1.000
_cell.length_c   1.000
_cell.angle_alpha   90.00
_cell.angle_beta   90.00
_cell.angle_gamma   90.00
#
_symmetry.space_group_name_H-M   'P 1'
#
loop_
_entity.id
_entity.type
_entity.pdbx_description
1 polymer ?
#
loop_
_entity_poly.entity_id
_entity_poly.type
_entity_poly.pdbx_seq_one_letter_code
_entity_poly.pdbx_strand_id
1 'polypeptide(L)' 'MIEPKSAGARFVVINMTRISGVGCIILGLLMANGRVFPDWPTWIAYVLIANGMVDVFVLPVLMARKWRTPK' A
#
# COMPACT_ATOMS: atom_id res chain seq x y z
N MET A 1 8.77 -17.04 5.15
CA MET A 1 8.94 -15.56 5.24
C MET A 1 10.36 -15.27 4.79
N ILE A 2 10.57 -14.73 3.59
CA ILE A 2 11.92 -14.46 3.05
C ILE A 2 12.45 -13.23 3.77
N GLU A 3 13.34 -13.41 4.75
CA GLU A 3 13.98 -12.28 5.43
C GLU A 3 15.01 -11.62 4.51
N PRO A 4 14.87 -10.33 4.18
CA PRO A 4 15.87 -9.62 3.38
C PRO A 4 17.18 -9.51 4.17
N LYS A 5 18.25 -10.13 3.62
CA LYS A 5 19.58 -10.24 4.23
C LYS A 5 20.33 -8.91 4.40
N SER A 6 19.91 -7.82 3.75
CA SER A 6 20.60 -6.52 3.77
C SER A 6 19.67 -5.34 4.08
N ALA A 7 20.24 -4.26 4.63
CA ALA A 7 19.51 -3.01 4.90
C ALA A 7 18.90 -2.40 3.62
N GLY A 8 19.57 -2.57 2.48
CA GLY A 8 19.04 -2.13 1.18
C GLY A 8 17.81 -2.91 0.74
N ALA A 9 17.78 -4.23 0.95
CA ALA A 9 16.61 -5.04 0.61
C ALA A 9 15.39 -4.70 1.48
N ARG A 10 15.60 -4.37 2.75
CA ARG A 10 14.54 -3.84 3.64
C ARG A 10 13.96 -2.53 3.12
N PHE A 11 14.82 -1.61 2.71
CA PHE A 11 14.40 -0.34 2.12
C PHE A 11 13.58 -0.55 0.84
N VAL A 12 14.03 -1.43 -0.07
CA VAL A 12 13.30 -1.75 -1.31
C VAL A 12 11.91 -2.30 -1.01
N VAL A 13 11.77 -3.25 -0.07
CA VAL A 13 10.47 -3.83 0.30
C VAL A 13 9.51 -2.77 0.86
N ILE A 14 10.00 -1.88 1.73
CA ILE A 14 9.20 -0.78 2.29
C ILE A 14 8.72 0.17 1.18
N ASN A 15 9.60 0.51 0.24
CA ASN A 15 9.23 1.40 -0.87
C ASN A 15 8.27 0.73 -1.86
N MET A 16 8.48 -0.54 -2.19
CA MET A 16 7.55 -1.32 -3.02
C MET A 16 6.15 -1.36 -2.40
N THR A 17 6.06 -1.55 -1.08
CA THR A 17 4.77 -1.53 -0.35
C THR A 17 4.08 -0.17 -0.44
N ARG A 18 4.84 0.93 -0.38
CA ARG A 18 4.27 2.27 -0.58
C ARG A 18 3.80 2.47 -2.01
N ILE A 19 4.61 2.07 -3.00
CA ILE A 19 4.26 2.21 -4.43
C ILE A 19 3.01 1.38 -4.75
N SER A 20 2.89 0.15 -4.24
CA SER A 20 1.69 -0.66 -4.42
C SER A 20 0.46 0.00 -3.81
N GLY A 21 0.57 0.54 -2.58
CA GLY A 21 -0.54 1.24 -1.93
C GLY A 21 -0.95 2.51 -2.68
N VAL A 22 0.00 3.29 -3.21
CA VAL A 22 -0.29 4.45 -4.08
C VAL A 22 -0.99 3.99 -5.36
N GLY A 23 -0.57 2.88 -5.96
CA GLY A 23 -1.24 2.27 -7.10
C GLY A 23 -2.71 1.93 -6.80
N CYS A 24 -3.00 1.35 -5.63
CA CYS A 24 -4.37 1.07 -5.18
C CYS A 24 -5.21 2.34 -5.02
N ILE A 25 -4.63 3.42 -4.47
CA ILE A 25 -5.32 4.71 -4.35
C ILE A 25 -5.65 5.29 -5.73
N ILE A 26 -4.69 5.26 -6.67
CA ILE A 26 -4.91 5.75 -8.04
C ILE A 26 -5.99 4.93 -8.74
N LEU A 27 -5.95 3.60 -8.60
CA LEU A 27 -6.99 2.70 -9.12
C LEU A 27 -8.36 3.04 -8.55
N GLY A 28 -8.45 3.20 -7.22
CA GLY A 28 -9.70 3.59 -6.56
C GLY A 28 -10.19 4.96 -7.00
N LEU A 29 -9.30 5.93 -7.23
CA LEU A 29 -9.68 7.25 -7.75
C LEU A 29 -10.20 7.17 -9.19
N LEU A 30 -9.58 6.34 -10.03
CA LEU A 30 -10.04 6.08 -11.39
C LEU A 30 -11.41 5.37 -11.41
N MET A 31 -11.64 4.45 -10.46
CA MET A 31 -12.95 3.82 -10.26
C MET A 31 -14.00 4.82 -9.79
N ALA A 32 -13.66 5.70 -8.84
CA ALA A 32 -14.57 6.74 -8.37
C ALA A 32 -14.95 7.75 -9.46
N ASN A 33 -14.07 7.97 -10.44
CA ASN A 33 -14.32 8.81 -11.62
C ASN A 33 -15.04 8.06 -12.77
N GLY A 34 -15.39 6.78 -12.58
CA GLY A 34 -16.05 5.97 -13.61
C GLY A 34 -15.19 5.65 -14.84
N ARG A 35 -13.87 5.88 -14.78
CA ARG A 35 -12.95 5.54 -15.88
C ARG A 35 -12.63 4.05 -15.94
N VAL A 36 -12.71 3.36 -14.81
CA VAL A 36 -12.38 1.95 -14.65
C VAL A 36 -13.49 1.30 -13.83
N PHE A 37 -14.03 0.16 -14.25
CA PHE A 37 -15.19 -0.50 -13.62
C PHE A 37 -16.40 0.44 -13.38
N PRO A 38 -16.97 1.06 -14.42
CA PRO A 38 -18.06 2.03 -14.28
C PRO A 38 -19.35 1.45 -13.67
N ASP A 39 -19.57 0.14 -13.82
CA ASP A 39 -20.75 -0.55 -13.27
C ASP A 39 -20.64 -0.87 -11.77
N TRP A 40 -19.48 -0.61 -11.17
CA TRP A 40 -19.25 -0.90 -9.75
C TRP A 40 -19.77 0.23 -8.85
N PRO A 41 -20.35 -0.10 -7.69
CA PRO A 41 -20.78 0.89 -6.72
C PRO A 41 -19.64 1.81 -6.25
N THR A 42 -19.89 3.12 -6.21
CA THR A 42 -18.89 4.15 -5.83
C THR A 42 -18.32 3.93 -4.42
N TRP A 43 -19.08 3.33 -3.50
CA TRP A 43 -18.60 3.02 -2.16
C TRP A 43 -17.42 2.05 -2.15
N ILE A 44 -17.34 1.13 -3.13
CA ILE A 44 -16.21 0.20 -3.26
C ILE A 44 -14.94 0.95 -3.64
N ALA A 45 -15.05 1.95 -4.52
CA ALA A 45 -13.94 2.81 -4.88
C ALA A 45 -13.38 3.55 -3.65
N TYR A 46 -14.26 4.07 -2.79
CA TYR A 46 -13.83 4.72 -1.54
C TYR A 46 -13.18 3.74 -0.55
N VAL A 47 -13.71 2.53 -0.40
CA VAL A 47 -13.09 1.48 0.44
C VAL A 47 -11.71 1.11 -0.09
N LEU A 48 -11.55 0.99 -1.41
CA LEU A 48 -10.26 0.68 -2.04
C LEU A 48 -9.23 1.80 -1.80
N ILE A 49 -9.66 3.06 -1.92
CA ILE A 49 -8.80 4.23 -1.60
C ILE A 49 -8.39 4.18 -0.14
N ALA A 50 -9.34 3.98 0.78
CA ALA A 50 -9.06 3.92 2.21
C ALA A 50 -8.09 2.78 2.55
N ASN A 51 -8.27 1.60 1.93
CA ASN A 51 -7.34 0.48 2.10
C ASN A 51 -5.94 0.82 1.56
N GLY A 52 -5.86 1.42 0.37
CA GLY A 52 -4.59 1.88 -0.19
C GLY A 52 -3.87 2.89 0.72
N MET A 53 -4.60 3.79 1.39
CA MET A 53 -4.02 4.69 2.39
C MET A 53 -3.47 3.92 3.59
N VAL A 54 -4.20 2.93 4.10
CA VAL A 54 -3.72 2.06 5.19
C VAL A 54 -2.44 1.34 4.77
N ASP A 55 -2.36 0.83 3.54
CA ASP A 55 -1.15 0.17 3.03
C ASP A 55 0.04 1.14 2.85
N VAL A 56 -0.20 2.39 2.44
CA VAL A 56 0.86 3.41 2.29
C VAL A 56 1.41 3.90 3.63
N PHE A 57 0.57 3.99 4.65
CA PHE A 57 0.93 4.62 5.93
C PHE A 57 1.18 3.62 7.06
N VAL A 58 0.40 2.54 7.14
CA VAL A 58 0.41 1.61 8.29
C VAL A 58 1.38 0.45 8.04
N LEU A 59 1.27 -0.25 6.91
CA LEU A 59 2.14 -1.41 6.61
C LEU A 59 3.64 -1.08 6.66
N PRO A 60 4.16 0.00 6.02
CA PRO A 60 5.59 0.29 6.07
C PRO A 60 6.06 0.68 7.46
N VAL A 61 5.20 1.28 8.30
CA VAL A 61 5.53 1.58 9.70
C VAL A 61 5.60 0.30 10.52
N LEU A 62 4.69 -0.65 10.30
CA LEU A 62 4.73 -1.97 10.94
C LEU A 62 5.96 -2.77 10.51
N MET A 63 6.29 -2.79 9.21
CA MET A 63 7.51 -3.43 8.70
C MET A 63 8.77 -2.79 9.27
N ALA A 64 8.86 -1.45 9.28
CA ALA A 64 9.99 -0.73 9.85
C ALA A 64 10.14 -1.01 11.35
N ARG A 65 9.03 -1.04 12.11
CA ARG A 65 9.04 -1.40 13.54
C ARG A 65 9.48 -2.84 13.77
N LYS A 66 8.99 -3.78 12.95
CA LYS A 66 9.35 -5.21 13.06
C LYS A 66 10.83 -5.48 12.79
N TRP A 67 11.45 -4.72 11.88
CA TRP A 67 12.87 -4.84 11.56
C TRP A 67 13.78 -3.96 12.41
N ARG A 68 13.21 -3.10 13.24
CA ARG A 68 13.93 -2.36 14.26
C ARG A 68 14.13 -3.28 15.46
N THR A 69 15.04 -4.24 15.33
CA THR A 69 15.51 -5.02 16.47
C THR A 69 16.10 -4.05 17.51
N PRO A 70 15.75 -4.18 18.81
CA PRO A 70 16.18 -3.25 19.87
C PRO A 70 17.69 -3.32 20.10
N LYS A 71 18.26 -2.22 20.62
CA LYS A 71 19.52 -2.25 21.38
C LYS A 71 19.36 -3.13 22.61
#